data_AF-A0A8B8IMA9-F1
#
_entry.id   AF-A0A8B8IMA9-F1
#
_cell.length_a   1.000
_cell.length_b   1.000
_cell.length_c   1.000
_cell.angle_alpha   90.00
_cell.angle_beta   90.00
_cell.angle_gamma   90.00
#
_symmetry.space_group_name_H-M   'P 1'
#
loop_
_entity.id
_entity.type
_entity.pdbx_description
1 polymer ?
#
loop_
_entity_poly.entity_id
_entity_poly.type
_entity_poly.pdbx_seq_one_letter_code
_entity_poly.pdbx_strand_id
1 'polypeptide(L)'
;MAKEIAEEYASSLADLTVNSKPLINMLTILAEENIEHAGVIVETVEKHLEKVPPDIKLPVLYLVDSIIKNVGGAYTQKFSQIIVNIFTKTFKQVDEKVRSQMFKLRETWHEVFPSMKLYQLDVKVNLIDPAWPIQAQPQQSNIHAAPTTSAAPLSADEERMRSVLAKKEQELLMLQRKKVEMELEQTRRQLQLAEKNSKMPVAPPVRHTPTPTPTPAPAVTAAPTPTPAPTPDPPLSVKQRLGPVSTFFIHSFYMITSTIATKNQLG
;
A
#
# COMPACT_ATOMS: atom_id res chain seq x y z
N MET A 1 -21.56 38.44 9.21
CA MET A 1 -20.24 37.91 8.82
C MET A 1 -20.22 36.37 8.90
N ALA A 2 -19.95 35.74 10.05
CA ALA A 2 -19.75 34.28 10.14
C ALA A 2 -20.86 33.41 9.53
N LYS A 3 -22.14 33.83 9.60
CA LYS A 3 -23.26 33.15 8.93
C LYS A 3 -23.22 33.30 7.41
N GLU A 4 -22.96 34.50 6.89
CA GLU A 4 -22.82 34.72 5.44
C GLU A 4 -21.70 33.88 4.85
N ILE A 5 -20.53 33.82 5.52
CA ILE A 5 -19.41 32.96 5.10
C ILE A 5 -19.80 31.47 5.12
N ALA A 6 -20.65 31.04 6.04
CA ALA A 6 -21.21 29.67 6.03
C ALA A 6 -22.05 29.40 4.78
N GLU A 7 -22.89 30.36 4.40
CA GLU A 7 -23.88 30.24 3.31
C GLU A 7 -23.25 30.43 1.93
N GLU A 8 -22.29 31.34 1.79
CA GLU A 8 -21.46 31.54 0.59
C GLU A 8 -20.58 30.32 0.33
N TYR A 9 -19.82 29.85 1.35
CA TYR A 9 -19.00 28.66 1.21
C TYR A 9 -19.83 27.40 0.94
N ALA A 10 -21.02 27.26 1.56
CA ALA A 10 -21.95 26.17 1.28
C ALA A 10 -22.50 26.21 -0.16
N SER A 11 -22.70 27.40 -0.72
CA SER A 11 -23.16 27.59 -2.11
C SER A 11 -22.07 27.18 -3.09
N SER A 12 -20.86 27.73 -2.97
CA SER A 12 -19.71 27.36 -3.81
C SER A 12 -19.32 25.88 -3.68
N LEU A 13 -19.55 25.27 -2.51
CA LEU A 13 -19.33 23.84 -2.28
C LEU A 13 -20.40 22.95 -2.95
N ALA A 14 -21.62 23.46 -3.18
CA ALA A 14 -22.68 22.71 -3.85
C ALA A 14 -22.34 22.37 -5.32
N ASP A 15 -21.55 23.23 -5.98
CA ASP A 15 -21.10 23.03 -7.36
C ASP A 15 -20.00 21.95 -7.48
N LEU A 16 -19.38 21.50 -6.37
CA LEU A 16 -18.31 20.49 -6.36
C LEU A 16 -18.86 19.05 -6.54
N THR A 17 -19.65 18.84 -7.59
CA THR A 17 -20.29 17.56 -7.92
C THR A 17 -19.32 16.53 -8.53
N VAL A 18 -18.15 16.97 -9.01
CA VAL A 18 -17.11 16.13 -9.62
C VAL A 18 -15.71 16.58 -9.18
N ASN A 19 -14.68 15.77 -9.47
CA ASN A 19 -13.28 16.11 -9.16
C ASN A 19 -12.75 17.25 -10.06
N SER A 20 -13.16 18.48 -9.73
CA SER A 20 -12.87 19.71 -10.48
C SER A 20 -11.73 20.48 -9.82
N LYS A 21 -10.52 20.41 -10.37
CA LYS A 21 -9.36 21.17 -9.88
C LYS A 21 -9.63 22.68 -9.73
N PRO A 22 -10.30 23.37 -10.69
CA PRO A 22 -10.62 24.79 -10.53
C PRO A 22 -11.50 25.10 -9.32
N LEU A 23 -12.55 24.29 -9.07
CA LEU A 23 -13.44 24.47 -7.93
C LEU A 23 -12.74 24.13 -6.61
N ILE A 24 -11.95 23.05 -6.57
CA ILE A 24 -11.16 22.68 -5.37
C ILE A 24 -10.17 23.78 -5.03
N ASN A 25 -9.44 24.33 -6.01
CA ASN A 25 -8.51 25.43 -5.78
C ASN A 25 -9.23 26.71 -5.30
N MET A 26 -10.36 27.07 -5.91
CA MET A 26 -11.16 28.23 -5.51
C MET A 26 -11.69 28.08 -4.06
N LEU A 27 -12.24 26.91 -3.72
CA LEU A 27 -12.71 26.62 -2.36
C LEU A 27 -11.58 26.52 -1.33
N THR A 28 -10.34 26.23 -1.76
CA THR A 28 -9.14 26.32 -0.90
C THR A 28 -8.71 27.77 -0.68
N ILE A 29 -8.74 28.62 -1.71
CA ILE A 29 -8.43 30.06 -1.59
C ILE A 29 -9.45 30.75 -0.67
N LEU A 30 -10.76 30.49 -0.86
CA LEU A 30 -11.79 31.00 0.04
C LEU A 30 -11.61 30.54 1.50
N ALA A 31 -11.01 29.37 1.73
CA ALA A 31 -10.67 28.90 3.07
C ALA A 31 -9.42 29.60 3.64
N GLU A 32 -8.42 29.89 2.81
CA GLU A 32 -7.21 30.67 3.15
C GLU A 32 -7.56 32.12 3.53
N GLU A 33 -8.44 32.77 2.76
CA GLU A 33 -8.93 34.13 3.03
C GLU A 33 -9.80 34.21 4.31
N ASN A 34 -10.36 33.09 4.77
CA ASN A 34 -11.30 33.02 5.90
C ASN A 34 -10.80 32.16 7.08
N ILE A 35 -9.49 32.11 7.35
CA ILE A 35 -8.88 31.31 8.44
C ILE A 35 -9.54 31.58 9.81
N GLU A 36 -9.93 32.83 10.13
CA GLU A 36 -10.64 33.16 11.37
C GLU A 36 -12.00 32.45 11.51
N HIS A 37 -12.61 32.07 10.38
CA HIS A 37 -13.89 31.37 10.30
C HIS A 37 -13.72 29.89 9.96
N ALA A 38 -12.50 29.33 10.07
CA ALA A 38 -12.22 27.91 9.83
C ALA A 38 -13.11 26.94 10.63
N GLY A 39 -13.67 27.36 11.77
CA GLY A 39 -14.68 26.57 12.50
C GLY A 39 -15.96 26.34 11.69
N VAL A 40 -16.47 27.41 11.10
CA VAL A 40 -17.71 27.44 10.31
C VAL A 40 -17.52 26.68 9.00
N ILE A 41 -16.40 26.89 8.31
CA ILE A 41 -16.09 26.24 7.03
C ILE A 41 -15.95 24.72 7.21
N VAL A 42 -15.28 24.26 8.27
CA VAL A 42 -15.17 22.82 8.59
C VAL A 42 -16.56 22.22 8.91
N GLU A 43 -17.41 22.93 9.65
CA GLU A 43 -18.77 22.48 9.96
C GLU A 43 -19.67 22.42 8.71
N THR A 44 -19.54 23.39 7.79
CA THR A 44 -20.20 23.38 6.48
C THR A 44 -19.75 22.17 5.64
N VAL A 45 -18.46 21.86 5.60
CA VAL A 45 -17.91 20.71 4.87
C VAL A 45 -18.38 19.37 5.47
N GLU A 46 -18.43 19.21 6.80
CA GLU A 46 -18.97 17.99 7.43
C GLU A 46 -20.47 17.83 7.11
N LYS A 47 -21.28 18.89 7.29
CA LYS A 47 -22.72 18.87 6.96
C LYS A 47 -23.00 18.59 5.49
N HIS A 48 -22.12 19.01 4.58
CA HIS A 48 -22.22 18.73 3.16
C HIS A 48 -21.89 17.25 2.87
N LEU A 49 -20.80 16.71 3.42
CA LEU A 49 -20.41 15.29 3.30
C LEU A 49 -21.49 14.32 3.80
N GLU A 50 -22.28 14.71 4.81
CA GLU A 50 -23.42 13.91 5.27
C GLU A 50 -24.60 13.89 4.28
N LYS A 51 -24.86 15.01 3.59
CA LYS A 51 -26.04 15.18 2.72
C LYS A 51 -25.87 14.68 1.29
N VAL A 52 -24.66 14.78 0.71
CA VAL A 52 -24.45 14.45 -0.72
C VAL A 52 -24.47 12.94 -1.01
N PRO A 53 -24.86 12.51 -2.22
CA PRO A 53 -24.74 11.12 -2.66
C PRO A 53 -23.28 10.62 -2.66
N PRO A 54 -23.05 9.29 -2.61
CA PRO A 54 -21.70 8.69 -2.49
C PRO A 54 -20.66 9.21 -3.50
N ASP A 55 -21.05 9.39 -4.76
CA ASP A 55 -20.16 9.79 -5.86
C ASP A 55 -19.49 11.15 -5.63
N ILE A 56 -20.18 12.06 -4.93
CA ILE A 56 -19.72 13.43 -4.65
C ILE A 56 -18.80 13.48 -3.40
N LYS A 57 -18.88 12.49 -2.51
CA LYS A 57 -18.10 12.51 -1.25
C LYS A 57 -16.58 12.45 -1.49
N LEU A 58 -16.12 11.76 -2.55
CA LEU A 58 -14.70 11.70 -2.88
C LEU A 58 -14.13 13.06 -3.37
N PRO A 59 -14.75 13.79 -4.33
CA PRO A 59 -14.41 15.18 -4.63
C PRO A 59 -14.29 16.08 -3.38
N VAL A 60 -15.22 15.98 -2.44
CA VAL A 60 -15.20 16.78 -1.22
C VAL A 60 -14.09 16.35 -0.25
N LEU A 61 -13.74 15.06 -0.18
CA LEU A 61 -12.54 14.60 0.55
C LEU A 61 -11.22 15.11 -0.09
N TYR A 62 -11.16 15.30 -1.41
CA TYR A 62 -10.01 15.95 -2.06
C TYR A 62 -9.94 17.45 -1.77
N LEU A 63 -11.07 18.14 -1.58
CA LEU A 63 -11.07 19.50 -1.04
C LEU A 63 -10.53 19.56 0.39
N VAL A 64 -10.96 18.63 1.25
CA VAL A 64 -10.44 18.51 2.63
C VAL A 64 -8.92 18.31 2.63
N ASP A 65 -8.39 17.42 1.77
CA ASP A 65 -6.94 17.25 1.58
C ASP A 65 -6.23 18.54 1.13
N SER A 66 -6.81 19.25 0.16
CA SER A 66 -6.27 20.51 -0.36
C SER A 66 -6.19 21.60 0.73
N ILE A 67 -7.24 21.79 1.53
CA ILE A 67 -7.24 22.77 2.62
C ILE A 67 -6.22 22.38 3.70
N ILE A 68 -6.19 21.10 4.10
CA ILE A 68 -5.26 20.55 5.11
C ILE A 68 -3.79 20.76 4.71
N LYS A 69 -3.46 20.64 3.42
CA LYS A 69 -2.07 20.69 2.92
C LYS A 69 -1.61 22.08 2.47
N ASN A 70 -2.48 22.87 1.86
CA ASN A 70 -2.11 24.17 1.32
C ASN A 70 -2.32 25.31 2.34
N VAL A 71 -3.38 25.26 3.15
CA VAL A 71 -3.71 26.30 4.16
C VAL A 71 -3.28 25.86 5.56
N GLY A 72 -3.59 24.61 5.91
CA GLY A 72 -3.13 23.98 7.14
C GLY A 72 -3.59 24.66 8.43
N GLY A 73 -2.68 24.81 9.40
CA GLY A 73 -2.88 25.59 10.62
C GLY A 73 -4.17 25.26 11.40
N ALA A 74 -5.07 26.24 11.50
CA ALA A 74 -6.35 26.10 12.18
C ALA A 74 -7.26 25.03 11.55
N TYR A 75 -7.18 24.83 10.23
CA TYR A 75 -7.92 23.77 9.53
C TYR A 75 -7.38 22.39 9.89
N THR A 76 -6.07 22.18 9.89
CA THR A 76 -5.48 20.87 10.27
C THR A 76 -5.87 20.47 11.69
N GLN A 77 -5.88 21.41 12.64
CA GLN A 77 -6.34 21.10 14.01
C GLN A 77 -7.83 20.73 14.09
N LYS A 78 -8.69 21.44 13.36
CA LYS A 78 -10.15 21.17 13.33
C LYS A 78 -10.47 19.87 12.60
N PHE A 79 -9.94 19.69 11.39
CA PHE A 79 -10.08 18.43 10.65
C PHE A 79 -9.50 17.25 11.41
N SER A 80 -8.38 17.37 12.14
CA SER A 80 -7.85 16.27 12.98
C SER A 80 -8.86 15.73 14.00
N GLN A 81 -9.82 16.53 14.45
CA GLN A 81 -10.89 16.08 15.35
C GLN A 81 -11.93 15.22 14.62
N ILE A 82 -12.36 15.64 13.42
CA ILE A 82 -13.44 14.98 12.66
C ILE A 82 -12.99 14.01 11.56
N ILE A 83 -11.70 14.00 11.16
CA ILE A 83 -11.23 13.30 9.95
C ILE A 83 -11.53 11.80 9.99
N VAL A 84 -11.32 11.18 11.16
CA VAL A 84 -11.65 9.78 11.42
C VAL A 84 -13.15 9.54 11.24
N ASN A 85 -14.00 10.47 11.69
CA ASN A 85 -15.46 10.38 11.59
C ASN A 85 -15.91 10.46 10.13
N ILE A 86 -15.53 11.51 9.41
CA ILE A 86 -15.98 11.73 8.02
C ILE A 86 -15.42 10.70 7.05
N PHE A 87 -14.19 10.21 7.26
CA PHE A 87 -13.61 9.14 6.45
C PHE A 87 -14.34 7.81 6.68
N THR A 88 -14.53 7.42 7.95
CA THR A 88 -15.26 6.19 8.33
C THR A 88 -16.73 6.24 7.87
N LYS A 89 -17.41 7.39 7.98
CA LYS A 89 -18.78 7.61 7.47
C LYS A 89 -18.83 7.46 5.95
N THR A 90 -17.88 8.04 5.22
CA THR A 90 -17.83 8.00 3.75
C THR A 90 -17.54 6.60 3.24
N PHE A 91 -16.53 5.92 3.80
CA PHE A 91 -16.08 4.58 3.38
C PHE A 91 -17.21 3.52 3.39
N LYS A 92 -18.17 3.65 4.33
CA LYS A 92 -19.36 2.79 4.40
C LYS A 92 -20.38 3.01 3.27
N GLN A 93 -20.40 4.20 2.66
CA GLN A 93 -21.41 4.62 1.69
C GLN A 93 -20.95 4.50 0.24
N VAL A 94 -19.65 4.36 0.00
CA VAL A 94 -19.01 4.35 -1.33
C VAL A 94 -18.61 2.94 -1.78
N ASP A 95 -18.49 2.78 -3.10
CA ASP A 95 -18.11 1.52 -3.75
C ASP A 95 -16.58 1.26 -3.72
N GLU A 96 -16.20 0.06 -4.12
CA GLU A 96 -14.81 -0.42 -4.09
C GLU A 96 -13.83 0.43 -4.92
N LYS A 97 -14.28 0.97 -6.06
CA LYS A 97 -13.45 1.87 -6.90
C LYS A 97 -13.15 3.18 -6.18
N VAL A 98 -14.07 3.69 -5.37
CA VAL A 98 -13.87 4.87 -4.53
C VAL A 98 -13.07 4.52 -3.27
N ARG A 99 -13.27 3.36 -2.65
CA ARG A 99 -12.44 2.88 -1.52
C ARG A 99 -10.96 2.79 -1.88
N SER A 100 -10.63 2.25 -3.05
CA SER A 100 -9.25 2.22 -3.58
C SER A 100 -8.64 3.62 -3.80
N GLN A 101 -9.46 4.64 -4.05
CA GLN A 101 -9.02 6.04 -4.13
C GLN A 101 -8.89 6.68 -2.74
N MET A 102 -9.80 6.38 -1.80
CA MET A 102 -9.69 6.79 -0.40
C MET A 102 -8.45 6.21 0.28
N PHE A 103 -8.04 4.98 -0.06
CA PHE A 103 -6.79 4.39 0.39
C PHE A 103 -5.58 5.25 -0.01
N LYS A 104 -5.42 5.52 -1.31
CA LYS A 104 -4.36 6.38 -1.84
C LYS A 104 -4.40 7.80 -1.26
N LEU A 105 -5.58 8.31 -0.90
CA LEU A 105 -5.72 9.61 -0.24
C LEU A 105 -5.18 9.56 1.20
N ARG A 106 -5.54 8.53 1.97
CA ARG A 106 -5.02 8.28 3.32
C ARG A 106 -3.51 8.07 3.34
N GLU A 107 -2.91 7.58 2.26
CA GLU A 107 -1.44 7.49 2.13
C GLU A 107 -0.75 8.86 2.03
N THR A 108 -1.44 9.92 1.62
CA THR A 108 -0.87 11.28 1.55
C THR A 108 -0.76 11.97 2.91
N TRP A 109 -1.38 11.44 3.97
CA TRP A 109 -1.55 12.11 5.27
C TRP A 109 -0.46 11.82 6.30
N HIS A 110 0.51 10.96 5.97
CA HIS A 110 1.58 10.53 6.88
C HIS A 110 2.39 11.67 7.51
N GLU A 111 2.57 12.78 6.78
CA GLU A 111 3.33 13.95 7.24
C GLU A 111 2.43 15.04 7.87
N VAL A 112 1.10 14.90 7.79
CA VAL A 112 0.15 15.97 8.15
C VAL A 112 -0.67 15.64 9.40
N PHE A 113 -0.92 14.36 9.68
CA PHE A 113 -1.56 13.90 10.91
C PHE A 113 -0.62 13.00 11.73
N PRO A 114 -0.58 13.14 13.07
CA PRO A 114 0.24 12.28 13.92
C PRO A 114 -0.08 10.79 13.71
N SER A 115 0.94 9.93 13.78
CA SER A 115 0.80 8.48 13.50
C SER A 115 -0.31 7.81 14.34
N MET A 116 -0.52 8.26 15.59
CA MET A 116 -1.60 7.79 16.46
C MET A 116 -3.01 8.10 15.90
N LYS A 117 -3.19 9.24 15.23
CA LYS A 117 -4.46 9.64 14.57
C LYS A 117 -4.71 8.77 13.33
N LEU A 118 -3.67 8.50 12.56
CA LEU A 118 -3.74 7.62 11.39
C LEU A 118 -3.99 6.16 11.78
N TYR A 119 -3.38 5.68 12.88
CA TYR A 119 -3.67 4.36 13.45
C TYR A 119 -5.14 4.23 13.89
N GLN A 120 -5.70 5.26 14.56
CA GLN A 120 -7.12 5.29 14.92
C GLN A 120 -8.06 5.28 13.70
N LEU A 121 -7.64 5.88 12.58
CA LEU A 121 -8.35 5.81 11.32
C LEU A 121 -8.26 4.40 10.73
N ASP A 122 -7.06 3.87 10.57
CA ASP A 122 -6.80 2.53 10.00
C ASP A 122 -7.57 1.43 10.74
N VAL A 123 -7.55 1.45 12.08
CA VAL A 123 -8.30 0.48 12.90
C VAL A 123 -9.81 0.61 12.68
N LYS A 124 -10.36 1.83 12.57
CA LYS A 124 -11.80 2.02 12.33
C LYS A 124 -12.24 1.67 10.90
N VAL A 125 -11.35 1.75 9.92
CA VAL A 125 -11.63 1.30 8.55
C VAL A 125 -11.46 -0.23 8.43
N ASN A 126 -10.43 -0.81 9.07
CA ASN A 126 -10.25 -2.27 9.14
C ASN A 126 -11.42 -2.99 9.84
N LEU A 127 -12.06 -2.35 10.83
CA LEU A 127 -13.31 -2.83 11.46
C LEU A 127 -14.56 -2.77 10.54
N ILE A 128 -14.46 -2.17 9.35
CA ILE A 128 -15.51 -2.17 8.31
C ILE A 128 -15.11 -3.13 7.19
N ASP A 129 -13.84 -3.13 6.83
CA ASP A 129 -13.26 -3.93 5.76
C ASP A 129 -11.90 -4.52 6.22
N PRO A 130 -11.86 -5.81 6.60
CA PRO A 130 -10.64 -6.46 7.05
C PRO A 130 -9.49 -6.48 6.03
N ALA A 131 -9.74 -6.17 4.76
CA ALA A 131 -8.70 -6.03 3.74
C ALA A 131 -7.92 -4.71 3.85
N TRP A 132 -8.42 -3.71 4.61
CA TRP A 132 -7.71 -2.45 4.84
C TRP A 132 -6.46 -2.66 5.70
N PRO A 133 -5.24 -2.38 5.20
CA PRO A 133 -4.03 -2.61 5.98
C PRO A 133 -3.84 -1.54 7.04
N ILE A 134 -3.45 -1.95 8.25
CA ILE A 134 -3.09 -1.01 9.32
C ILE A 134 -1.65 -0.56 9.09
N GLN A 135 -1.48 0.54 8.34
CA GLN A 135 -0.18 1.07 7.93
C GLN A 135 0.51 1.86 9.04
N ALA A 136 -0.24 2.68 9.79
CA ALA A 136 0.32 3.49 10.86
C ALA A 136 0.45 2.68 12.15
N GLN A 137 1.67 2.27 12.51
CA GLN A 137 1.92 1.81 13.88
C GLN A 137 2.09 3.00 14.82
N PRO A 138 1.54 2.96 16.05
CA PRO A 138 1.92 3.92 17.07
C PRO A 138 3.40 3.70 17.41
N GLN A 139 4.25 4.66 17.06
CA GLN A 139 5.64 4.63 17.52
C GLN A 139 5.65 4.64 19.05
N GLN A 140 6.05 3.52 19.64
CA GLN A 140 6.51 3.52 21.03
C GLN A 140 7.69 4.48 21.08
N SER A 141 7.51 5.64 21.71
CA SER A 141 8.57 6.62 21.88
C SER A 141 9.69 5.99 22.68
N ASN A 142 10.74 5.55 21.99
CA ASN A 142 11.88 4.89 22.60
C ASN A 142 12.74 5.98 23.26
N ILE A 143 12.37 6.41 24.48
CA ILE A 143 12.99 7.52 25.21
C ILE A 143 14.38 7.09 25.68
N HIS A 144 15.34 7.08 24.75
CA HIS A 144 16.74 6.76 25.00
C HIS A 144 17.53 8.02 25.34
N ALA A 145 17.09 8.71 26.40
CA ALA A 145 17.72 9.90 26.95
C ALA A 145 17.75 9.79 28.49
N ALA A 146 18.76 9.07 29.00
CA ALA A 146 19.16 9.14 30.40
C ALA A 146 19.87 10.50 30.68
N PRO A 147 20.01 10.95 31.95
CA PRO A 147 19.76 10.21 33.20
C PRO A 147 18.87 10.91 34.24
N THR A 148 18.29 10.12 35.14
CA THR A 148 18.14 10.46 36.58
C THR A 148 17.79 9.19 37.36
N THR A 149 18.38 9.02 38.54
CA THR A 149 18.10 7.90 39.45
C THR A 149 16.80 8.12 40.23
N SER A 150 15.85 7.21 40.10
CA SER A 150 14.81 6.97 41.10
C SER A 150 14.31 5.54 40.98
N ALA A 151 14.55 4.72 41.99
CA ALA A 151 14.04 3.36 42.05
C ALA A 151 12.61 3.37 42.58
N ALA A 152 11.65 3.06 41.72
CA ALA A 152 10.30 2.66 42.11
C ALA A 152 10.14 1.16 41.81
N PRO A 153 9.51 0.36 42.71
CA PRO A 153 9.41 -1.08 42.53
C PRO A 153 8.48 -1.44 41.37
N LEU A 154 8.95 -2.31 40.46
CA LEU A 154 8.14 -2.90 39.39
C LEU A 154 7.04 -3.78 39.99
N SER A 155 5.89 -3.85 39.32
CA SER A 155 4.77 -4.66 39.77
C SER A 155 5.04 -6.16 39.54
N ALA A 156 4.65 -7.01 40.49
CA ALA A 156 4.91 -8.46 40.41
C ALA A 156 4.22 -9.13 39.21
N ASP A 157 3.16 -8.52 38.66
CA ASP A 157 2.45 -9.02 37.49
C ASP A 157 3.09 -8.58 36.16
N GLU A 158 3.81 -7.46 36.10
CA GLU A 158 4.68 -7.16 34.95
C GLU A 158 5.86 -8.14 34.84
N GLU A 159 6.50 -8.47 35.96
CA GLU A 159 7.59 -9.46 36.04
C GLU A 159 7.10 -10.82 35.49
N ARG A 160 5.91 -11.25 35.91
CA ARG A 160 5.24 -12.46 35.41
C ARG A 160 4.92 -12.36 33.92
N MET A 161 4.37 -11.24 33.45
CA MET A 161 3.98 -11.07 32.05
C MET A 161 5.21 -11.07 31.12
N ARG A 162 6.29 -10.39 31.52
CA ARG A 162 7.60 -10.44 30.84
C ARG A 162 8.17 -11.86 30.81
N SER A 163 8.11 -12.59 31.93
CA SER A 163 8.55 -13.99 32.00
C SER A 163 7.76 -14.92 31.07
N VAL A 164 6.44 -14.70 30.92
CA VAL A 164 5.59 -15.45 29.99
C VAL A 164 5.93 -15.15 28.53
N LEU A 165 6.12 -13.87 28.16
CA LEU A 165 6.55 -13.51 26.80
C LEU A 165 7.93 -14.12 26.46
N ALA A 166 8.93 -13.94 27.33
CA ALA A 166 10.28 -14.46 27.09
C ALA A 166 10.30 -15.99 26.93
N LYS A 167 9.50 -16.73 27.72
CA LYS A 167 9.34 -18.17 27.54
C LYS A 167 8.67 -18.54 26.22
N LYS A 168 7.66 -17.79 25.77
CA LYS A 168 6.97 -18.04 24.49
C LYS A 168 7.86 -17.74 23.28
N GLU A 169 8.67 -16.70 23.35
CA GLU A 169 9.68 -16.37 22.34
C GLU A 169 10.76 -17.46 22.26
N GLN A 170 11.28 -17.90 23.41
CA GLN A 170 12.27 -18.98 23.50
C GLN A 170 11.73 -20.33 22.99
N GLU A 171 10.47 -20.67 23.31
CA GLU A 171 9.78 -21.86 22.82
C GLU A 171 9.63 -21.84 21.29
N LEU A 172 9.20 -20.70 20.73
CA LEU A 172 9.06 -20.52 19.28
C LEU A 172 10.41 -20.65 18.55
N LEU A 173 11.47 -20.04 19.09
CA LEU A 173 12.83 -20.08 18.53
C LEU A 173 13.40 -21.51 18.58
N MET A 174 13.17 -22.24 19.68
CA MET A 174 13.55 -23.65 19.80
C MET A 174 12.80 -24.54 18.79
N LEU A 175 11.50 -24.30 18.55
CA LEU A 175 10.73 -25.01 17.53
C LEU A 175 11.22 -24.73 16.11
N GLN A 176 11.52 -23.46 15.77
CA GLN A 176 12.10 -23.10 14.48
C GLN A 176 13.46 -23.78 14.27
N ARG A 177 14.36 -23.71 15.26
CA ARG A 177 15.66 -24.39 15.20
C ARG A 177 15.50 -25.89 14.96
N LYS A 178 14.63 -26.56 15.73
CA LYS A 178 14.39 -28.01 15.61
C LYS A 178 13.79 -28.39 14.26
N LYS A 179 12.96 -27.53 13.65
CA LYS A 179 12.48 -27.74 12.27
C LYS A 179 13.64 -27.72 11.27
N VAL A 180 14.48 -26.69 11.30
CA VAL A 180 15.62 -26.54 10.37
C VAL A 180 16.62 -27.70 10.53
N GLU A 181 16.88 -28.13 11.77
CA GLU A 181 17.77 -29.26 12.09
C GLU A 181 17.22 -30.59 11.51
N MET A 182 15.91 -30.83 11.61
CA MET A 182 15.25 -31.99 11.01
C MET A 182 15.23 -31.95 9.48
N GLU A 183 14.97 -30.78 8.88
CA GLU A 183 14.94 -30.56 7.43
C GLU A 183 16.33 -30.78 6.81
N LEU A 184 17.38 -30.32 7.50
CA LEU A 184 18.78 -30.59 7.16
C LEU A 184 19.14 -32.08 7.27
N GLU A 185 18.70 -32.78 8.32
CA GLU A 185 18.95 -34.21 8.47
C GLU A 185 18.23 -35.05 7.39
N GLN A 186 16.98 -34.71 7.06
CA GLN A 186 16.23 -35.34 5.96
C GLN A 186 16.94 -35.14 4.62
N THR A 187 17.35 -33.91 4.31
CA THR A 187 18.09 -33.57 3.08
C THR A 187 19.41 -34.34 2.99
N ARG A 188 20.17 -34.39 4.10
CA ARG A 188 21.43 -35.14 4.18
C ARG A 188 21.23 -36.65 4.01
N ARG A 189 20.14 -37.22 4.56
CA ARG A 189 19.78 -38.63 4.40
C ARG A 189 19.37 -38.96 2.96
N GLN A 190 18.65 -38.07 2.27
CA GLN A 190 18.35 -38.24 0.84
C GLN A 190 19.62 -38.23 -0.03
N LEU A 191 20.53 -37.27 0.21
CA LEU A 191 21.81 -37.20 -0.51
C LEU A 191 22.67 -38.45 -0.32
N GLN A 192 22.74 -39.01 0.89
CA GLN A 192 23.46 -40.27 1.13
C GLN A 192 22.85 -41.48 0.42
N LEU A 193 21.51 -41.54 0.29
CA LEU A 193 20.83 -42.59 -0.47
C LEU A 193 21.12 -42.46 -1.98
N ALA A 194 21.12 -41.23 -2.51
CA ALA A 194 21.47 -40.96 -3.90
C ALA A 194 22.94 -41.33 -4.21
N GLU A 195 23.90 -40.92 -3.37
CA GLU A 195 25.31 -41.24 -3.59
C GLU A 195 25.59 -42.75 -3.50
N LYS A 196 24.94 -43.45 -2.56
CA LYS A 196 25.09 -44.91 -2.41
C LYS A 196 24.52 -45.67 -3.62
N ASN A 197 23.53 -45.12 -4.31
CA ASN A 197 23.00 -45.66 -5.56
C ASN A 197 23.92 -45.42 -6.78
N SER A 198 24.94 -44.56 -6.66
CA SER A 198 25.87 -44.20 -7.74
C SER A 198 27.19 -44.98 -7.73
N LYS A 199 27.33 -46.04 -6.92
CA LYS A 199 28.59 -46.80 -6.75
C LYS A 199 28.43 -48.31 -6.97
N MET A 200 28.16 -48.70 -8.21
CA MET A 200 28.57 -50.01 -8.76
C MET A 200 29.23 -49.82 -10.15
N PRO A 201 30.24 -50.63 -10.53
CA PRO A 201 31.04 -50.40 -11.73
C PRO A 201 30.41 -51.01 -12.98
N VAL A 202 30.72 -50.42 -14.14
CA VAL A 202 30.51 -51.04 -15.47
C VAL A 202 31.85 -51.09 -16.19
N ALA A 203 32.25 -52.28 -16.62
CA ALA A 203 33.47 -52.57 -17.38
C ALA A 203 33.16 -53.62 -18.47
N PRO A 204 33.96 -53.73 -19.55
CA PRO A 204 33.48 -54.23 -20.84
C PRO A 204 33.82 -55.71 -21.15
N PRO A 205 33.19 -56.30 -22.18
CA PRO A 205 33.71 -57.47 -22.91
C PRO A 205 34.30 -57.10 -24.28
N VAL A 206 35.20 -57.93 -24.82
CA VAL A 206 35.91 -57.69 -26.10
C VAL A 206 35.69 -58.82 -27.13
N ARG A 207 35.29 -58.38 -28.33
CA ARG A 207 35.36 -59.01 -29.67
C ARG A 207 36.17 -60.31 -29.86
N HIS A 208 35.54 -61.32 -30.46
CA HIS A 208 36.16 -62.30 -31.39
C HIS A 208 35.19 -62.66 -32.56
N THR A 209 35.71 -63.23 -33.66
CA THR A 209 34.99 -63.50 -34.94
C THR A 209 35.40 -64.86 -35.53
N PRO A 210 34.60 -65.52 -36.40
CA PRO A 210 34.82 -65.38 -37.85
C PRO A 210 33.56 -65.45 -38.75
N THR A 211 33.76 -65.21 -40.06
CA THR A 211 32.78 -65.13 -41.17
C THR A 211 32.56 -66.50 -41.87
N PRO A 212 31.57 -66.69 -42.80
CA PRO A 212 31.63 -66.16 -44.19
C PRO A 212 30.34 -65.53 -44.77
N THR A 213 30.52 -64.84 -45.91
CA THR A 213 29.58 -64.09 -46.78
C THR A 213 28.79 -65.02 -47.74
N PRO A 214 27.88 -64.57 -48.67
CA PRO A 214 27.73 -63.26 -49.37
C PRO A 214 26.29 -62.65 -49.21
N THR A 215 25.74 -61.66 -49.95
CA THR A 215 26.11 -61.03 -51.25
C THR A 215 25.94 -59.46 -51.25
N PRO A 216 25.18 -58.69 -52.11
CA PRO A 216 25.48 -57.25 -52.31
C PRO A 216 24.35 -56.25 -51.87
N ALA A 217 24.54 -54.97 -52.20
CA ALA A 217 23.56 -53.88 -52.19
C ALA A 217 23.24 -53.40 -53.64
N PRO A 218 22.52 -52.27 -53.87
CA PRO A 218 23.22 -50.97 -53.88
C PRO A 218 22.46 -49.71 -53.37
N ALA A 219 23.27 -48.80 -52.81
CA ALA A 219 23.20 -47.33 -52.70
C ALA A 219 21.91 -46.50 -52.94
N VAL A 220 21.54 -45.73 -51.90
CA VAL A 220 21.07 -44.31 -51.86
C VAL A 220 21.15 -43.84 -50.38
N THR A 221 21.32 -42.58 -49.94
CA THR A 221 21.77 -41.27 -50.51
C THR A 221 22.25 -40.38 -49.33
N ALA A 222 22.83 -39.19 -49.56
CA ALA A 222 23.49 -38.35 -48.56
C ALA A 222 22.58 -37.56 -47.56
N ALA A 223 23.21 -37.04 -46.50
CA ALA A 223 22.69 -36.19 -45.42
C ALA A 223 22.84 -34.66 -45.74
N PRO A 224 22.64 -33.67 -44.84
CA PRO A 224 22.17 -33.71 -43.44
C PRO A 224 21.05 -32.68 -43.08
N THR A 225 20.62 -32.68 -41.82
CA THR A 225 19.55 -31.82 -41.26
C THR A 225 20.03 -30.41 -40.83
N PRO A 226 19.27 -29.33 -41.08
CA PRO A 226 19.52 -27.99 -40.53
C PRO A 226 18.69 -27.63 -39.27
N THR A 227 19.20 -26.66 -38.51
CA THR A 227 18.64 -26.06 -37.27
C THR A 227 17.50 -25.07 -37.56
N PRO A 228 16.50 -24.87 -36.67
CA PRO A 228 15.25 -24.14 -37.00
C PRO A 228 15.32 -22.60 -36.95
N ALA A 229 14.34 -21.97 -37.60
CA ALA A 229 14.07 -20.52 -37.67
C ALA A 229 12.53 -20.26 -37.62
N PRO A 230 12.03 -19.00 -37.52
CA PRO A 230 10.87 -18.69 -36.67
C PRO A 230 9.46 -18.83 -37.29
N THR A 231 8.47 -18.90 -36.39
CA THR A 231 7.02 -18.88 -36.63
C THR A 231 6.50 -17.47 -37.01
N PRO A 232 5.51 -17.33 -37.92
CA PRO A 232 4.94 -16.03 -38.31
C PRO A 232 3.85 -15.50 -37.34
N ASP A 233 3.61 -14.18 -37.38
CA ASP A 233 2.60 -13.47 -36.59
C ASP A 233 1.14 -13.73 -37.03
N PRO A 234 0.17 -13.76 -36.08
CA PRO A 234 -1.26 -13.68 -36.36
C PRO A 234 -1.78 -12.21 -36.45
N PRO A 235 -2.93 -11.96 -37.10
CA PRO A 235 -3.35 -10.61 -37.50
C PRO A 235 -3.99 -9.76 -36.39
N LEU A 236 -3.96 -8.44 -36.62
CA LEU A 236 -4.47 -7.38 -35.75
C LEU A 236 -5.96 -7.57 -35.39
N SER A 237 -6.27 -7.56 -34.09
CA SER A 237 -7.63 -7.38 -33.57
C SER A 237 -7.73 -6.08 -32.78
N VAL A 238 -8.43 -5.08 -33.33
CA VAL A 238 -8.67 -3.79 -32.66
C VAL A 238 -9.70 -3.97 -31.54
N LYS A 239 -9.26 -4.40 -30.36
CA LYS A 239 -10.00 -4.20 -29.11
C LYS A 239 -9.63 -2.85 -28.51
N GLN A 240 -10.60 -1.95 -28.48
CA GLN A 240 -10.50 -0.61 -27.89
C GLN A 240 -10.32 -0.71 -26.37
N ARG A 241 -9.06 -0.92 -25.93
CA ARG A 241 -8.68 -1.10 -24.54
C ARG A 241 -8.70 0.25 -23.81
N LEU A 242 -9.76 0.49 -23.04
CA LEU A 242 -9.78 1.53 -22.01
C LEU A 242 -8.55 1.37 -21.10
N GLY A 243 -7.67 2.38 -21.12
CA GLY A 243 -6.47 2.42 -20.28
C GLY A 243 -6.80 2.66 -18.80
N PRO A 244 -5.87 2.35 -17.89
CA PRO A 244 -6.08 2.60 -16.46
C PRO A 244 -6.14 4.10 -16.15
N VAL A 245 -7.32 4.59 -15.82
CA VAL A 245 -7.54 5.97 -15.38
C VAL A 245 -7.09 6.13 -13.91
N SER A 246 -6.45 7.26 -13.60
CA SER A 246 -6.14 7.74 -12.24
C SER A 246 -5.18 6.91 -11.37
N THR A 247 -3.92 6.83 -11.81
CA THR A 247 -2.77 7.13 -10.92
C THR A 247 -2.30 8.59 -11.05
N PHE A 248 -2.38 9.16 -12.26
CA PHE A 248 -1.95 10.54 -12.54
C PHE A 248 -2.65 11.62 -11.72
N PHE A 249 -3.93 11.46 -11.34
CA PHE A 249 -4.69 12.55 -10.70
C PHE A 249 -4.09 13.03 -9.37
N ILE A 250 -3.58 12.13 -8.52
CA ILE A 250 -2.99 12.49 -7.23
C ILE A 250 -1.64 13.19 -7.45
N HIS A 251 -0.69 12.57 -8.16
CA HIS A 251 0.62 13.21 -8.43
C HIS A 251 0.51 14.51 -9.26
N SER A 252 -0.46 14.61 -10.17
CA SER A 252 -0.76 15.84 -10.94
C SER A 252 -1.48 16.92 -10.12
N PHE A 253 -1.96 16.62 -8.91
CA PHE A 253 -2.37 17.66 -7.95
C PHE A 253 -1.13 18.36 -7.38
N TYR A 254 -0.13 17.60 -6.92
CA TYR A 254 1.08 18.13 -6.28
C TYR A 254 2.04 18.89 -7.22
N MET A 255 2.14 18.48 -8.49
CA MET A 255 3.04 19.12 -9.47
C MET A 255 2.74 20.60 -9.78
N ILE A 256 1.59 21.14 -9.36
CA ILE A 256 1.19 22.54 -9.65
C ILE A 256 1.17 23.41 -8.39
N THR A 257 0.76 22.88 -7.23
CA THR A 257 0.78 23.64 -5.96
C THR A 257 2.22 24.00 -5.54
N SER A 258 3.19 23.14 -5.86
CA SER A 258 4.61 23.41 -5.64
C SER A 258 5.18 24.57 -6.49
N THR A 259 4.43 25.12 -7.45
CA THR A 259 4.79 26.35 -8.19
C THR A 259 4.34 27.62 -7.45
N ILE A 260 3.35 27.53 -6.57
CA ILE A 260 2.77 28.68 -5.85
C ILE A 260 3.65 29.06 -4.66
N ALA A 261 4.10 28.07 -3.87
CA ALA A 261 4.92 28.27 -2.68
C ALA A 261 6.24 29.04 -2.94
N THR A 262 6.85 28.85 -4.11
CA THR A 262 8.16 29.44 -4.46
C THR A 262 8.07 30.92 -4.87
N LYS A 263 6.87 31.52 -4.95
CA LYS A 263 6.68 32.89 -5.46
C LYS A 263 6.55 33.97 -4.38
N ASN A 264 6.36 33.61 -3.10
CA ASN A 264 6.24 34.53 -1.96
C ASN A 264 7.53 34.64 -1.11
N GLN A 265 8.69 34.42 -1.71
CA GLN A 265 10.02 34.51 -1.05
C GLN A 265 11.02 35.36 -1.86
N LEU A 266 10.52 36.24 -2.74
CA LEU A 266 11.34 37.00 -3.71
C LEU A 266 10.71 38.35 -4.10
N GLY A 267 9.99 38.97 -3.16
CA GLY A 267 9.43 40.32 -3.26
C GLY A 267 9.61 41.08 -1.95
#